data_AF-A0A9P3K8Q8-F1
#
_entry.id   AF-A0A9P3K8Q8-F1
#
_cell.length_a   1.000
_cell.length_b   1.000
_cell.length_c   1.000
_cell.angle_alpha   90.00
_cell.angle_beta   90.00
_cell.angle_gamma   90.00
#
_symmetry.space_group_name_H-M   'P 1'
#
loop_
_entity.id
_entity.type
_entity.pdbx_description
1 polymer ?
#
loop_
_entity_poly.entity_id
_entity_poly.type
_entity_poly.pdbx_seq_one_letter_code
_entity_poly.pdbx_strand_id
1 'polypeptide(L)' 'LLNQDQELKISSPRDVKWHWVRSMVTAGEVELHYMKTTAQPADMMTKRLVEQQHWKCCKLAGMALN' A
#
# COMPACT_ATOMS: atom_id res chain seq x y z
N LEU A 1 -27.91 15.20 -12.99
CA LEU A 1 -28.39 14.15 -12.07
C LEU A 1 -27.19 13.27 -11.76
N LEU A 2 -26.55 13.56 -10.62
CA LEU A 2 -25.49 12.74 -10.06
C LEU A 2 -26.09 11.35 -9.82
N ASN A 3 -25.53 10.32 -10.46
CA ASN A 3 -25.87 8.94 -10.14
C ASN A 3 -25.28 8.64 -8.77
N GLN A 4 -26.06 8.98 -7.74
CA GLN A 4 -25.89 8.53 -6.38
C GLN A 4 -26.10 7.00 -6.38
N ASP A 5 -25.15 6.31 -5.76
CA ASP A 5 -25.31 4.96 -5.24
C ASP A 5 -25.46 3.84 -6.27
N GLN A 6 -24.45 3.67 -7.14
CA GLN A 6 -24.08 2.30 -7.49
C GLN A 6 -23.38 1.69 -6.28
N GLU A 7 -24.15 1.10 -5.37
CA GLU A 7 -23.62 0.15 -4.39
C GLU A 7 -22.75 -0.86 -5.16
N LEU A 8 -21.44 -0.78 -4.98
CA LEU A 8 -20.47 -1.73 -5.50
C LEU A 8 -20.78 -3.07 -4.84
N LYS A 9 -21.61 -3.87 -5.50
CA LYS A 9 -21.98 -5.22 -5.10
C LYS A 9 -20.70 -6.00 -4.82
N ILE A 10 -20.41 -6.22 -3.53
CA ILE A 10 -19.26 -7.01 -3.08
C ILE A 10 -19.57 -8.45 -3.45
N SER A 11 -19.18 -8.85 -4.66
CA SER A 11 -19.54 -10.15 -5.24
C SER A 11 -18.60 -11.27 -4.82
N SER A 12 -17.42 -10.94 -4.29
CA SER A 12 -16.42 -11.89 -3.83
C SER A 12 -15.47 -11.30 -2.78
N PRO A 13 -14.79 -12.12 -1.95
CA PRO A 13 -13.79 -11.65 -0.98
C PRO A 13 -12.61 -10.88 -1.60
N ARG A 14 -12.36 -11.05 -2.90
CA ARG A 14 -11.36 -10.26 -3.64
C ARG A 14 -11.84 -8.83 -3.88
N ASP A 15 -13.14 -8.64 -4.06
CA ASP A 15 -13.73 -7.32 -4.32
C ASP A 15 -13.69 -6.45 -3.05
N VAL A 16 -13.77 -7.05 -1.86
CA VAL A 16 -13.59 -6.33 -0.58
C VAL A 16 -12.22 -5.66 -0.50
N LYS A 17 -11.15 -6.38 -0.83
CA LYS A 17 -9.76 -5.88 -0.67
C LYS A 17 -9.47 -4.67 -1.55
N TRP A 18 -10.15 -4.57 -2.69
CA TRP A 18 -9.95 -3.49 -3.65
C TRP A 18 -11.03 -2.41 -3.60
N HIS A 19 -12.08 -2.61 -2.80
CA HIS A 19 -13.20 -1.68 -2.72
C HIS A 19 -12.72 -0.26 -2.38
N TRP A 20 -11.92 -0.13 -1.31
CA TRP A 20 -11.40 1.16 -0.87
C TRP A 20 -10.54 1.84 -1.94
N VAL A 21 -9.59 1.12 -2.53
CA VAL A 21 -8.70 1.66 -3.57
C VAL A 21 -9.51 2.15 -4.77
N ARG A 22 -10.52 1.39 -5.21
CA ARG A 22 -11.41 1.78 -6.31
C ARG A 22 -12.20 3.03 -5.97
N SER A 23 -12.78 3.12 -4.78
CA SER A 23 -13.52 4.31 -4.34
C SER A 23 -12.65 5.57 -4.37
N MET A 24 -11.41 5.50 -3.87
CA MET A 24 -10.49 6.64 -3.87
C MET A 24 -10.10 7.09 -5.28
N VAL A 25 -9.87 6.14 -6.20
CA VAL A 25 -9.56 6.44 -7.61
C VAL A 25 -10.76 7.04 -8.32
N THR A 26 -11.96 6.50 -8.11
CA THR A 26 -13.20 7.03 -8.70
C THR A 26 -13.53 8.43 -8.17
N ALA A 27 -13.23 8.71 -6.90
CA ALA A 27 -13.36 10.05 -6.32
C ALA A 27 -12.29 11.03 -6.83
N GLY A 28 -11.27 10.55 -7.54
CA GLY A 28 -10.14 11.36 -8.01
C GLY A 28 -9.18 11.79 -6.91
N GLU A 29 -9.26 11.19 -5.72
CA GLU A 29 -8.40 11.51 -4.57
C GLU A 29 -7.01 10.86 -4.71
N VAL A 30 -6.90 9.79 -5.50
CA VAL A 30 -5.66 9.04 -5.72
C VAL A 30 -5.53 8.63 -7.19
N GLU A 31 -4.31 8.75 -7.72
CA GLU A 31 -3.94 8.22 -9.04
C GLU A 31 -3.07 6.96 -8.89
N LEU A 32 -3.36 5.93 -9.71
CA LEU A 32 -2.60 4.69 -9.73
C LEU A 32 -1.63 4.67 -10.90
N HIS A 33 -0.34 4.51 -10.61
CA HIS A 33 0.71 4.32 -11.62
C HIS A 33 1.38 2.97 -11.45
N TYR A 34 1.59 2.26 -12.55
CA TYR A 34 2.40 1.06 -12.55
C TYR A 34 3.87 1.41 -12.32
N MET A 35 4.51 0.68 -11.40
CA MET A 35 5.93 0.83 -11.09
C MET A 35 6.60 -0.53 -11.17
N LYS A 36 7.80 -0.58 -11.77
CA LYS A 36 8.59 -1.80 -11.84
C LYS A 36 9.03 -2.21 -10.43
N THR A 37 9.06 -3.51 -10.15
CA THR A 37 9.45 -4.07 -8.85
C THR A 37 10.80 -3.56 -8.35
N THR A 38 11.77 -3.40 -9.25
CA THR A 38 13.12 -2.89 -8.92
C THR A 38 13.14 -1.42 -8.53
N ALA A 39 12.07 -0.67 -8.82
CA ALA A 39 11.96 0.76 -8.57
C ALA A 39 10.94 1.07 -7.46
N GLN A 40 10.32 0.07 -6.84
CA GLN A 40 9.24 0.24 -5.87
C GLN A 40 9.79 0.65 -4.48
N PRO A 41 9.61 1.91 -4.01
CA PRO A 41 10.18 2.35 -2.73
C PRO A 41 9.59 1.59 -1.54
N ALA A 42 8.34 1.13 -1.64
CA ALA A 42 7.68 0.32 -0.63
C ALA A 42 8.41 -1.01 -0.37
N ASP A 43 9.19 -1.53 -1.32
CA ASP A 43 9.99 -2.73 -1.12
C ASP A 43 11.02 -2.54 0.00
N MET A 44 11.55 -1.33 0.19
CA MET A 44 12.47 -1.04 1.29
C MET A 44 11.82 -1.28 2.65
N MET A 45 10.51 -0.99 2.77
CA MET A 45 9.77 -1.10 4.03
C MET A 45 9.11 -2.46 4.23
N THR A 46 8.84 -3.18 3.14
CA THR A 46 8.04 -4.43 3.16
C THR A 46 8.87 -5.69 2.93
N LYS A 47 10.06 -5.58 2.32
CA LYS A 47 10.98 -6.73 2.24
C LYS A 47 11.48 -7.07 3.63
N ARG A 48 11.54 -8.37 3.91
CA ARG A 48 12.17 -8.87 5.14
C ARG A 48 13.63 -8.42 5.15
N LEU A 49 13.96 -7.57 6.12
CA LEU A 49 15.35 -7.26 6.42
C LEU A 49 16.02 -8.56 6.87
N VAL A 50 17.12 -8.93 6.22
CA VAL A 50 18.02 -9.94 6.77
C VAL A 50 18.43 -9.46 8.16
N GLU A 51 18.48 -10.33 9.16
CA GLU A 51 18.66 -9.96 10.57
C GLU A 51 19.86 -9.01 10.80
N GLN A 52 20.97 -9.24 10.08
CA GLN A 52 22.14 -8.35 10.11
C GLN A 52 21.87 -6.93 9.58
N GLN A 53 20.94 -6.76 8.64
CA GLN A 53 20.52 -5.46 8.13
C GLN A 53 19.47 -4.80 9.04
N HIS A 54 18.63 -5.59 9.72
CA HIS A 54 17.66 -5.08 10.68
C HIS A 54 18.34 -4.21 11.75
N TRP A 55 19.40 -4.71 12.39
CA TRP A 55 20.11 -3.94 13.42
C TRP A 55 20.80 -2.68 12.86
N LYS A 56 21.30 -2.73 11.63
CA LYS A 56 21.85 -1.55 10.94
C LYS A 56 20.77 -0.49 10.71
N CYS A 57 19.58 -0.90 10.26
CA CYS A 57 18.44 -0.01 10.10
C CYS A 57 17.94 0.55 11.44
N CYS A 58 17.86 -0.26 12.50
CA CYS A 58 17.51 0.21 13.84
C CYS A 58 18.51 1.26 14.36
N LYS A 59 19.81 1.03 14.14
CA LYS A 59 20.86 1.99 14.54
C LYS A 59 20.78 3.30 13.75
N LEU A 60 20.50 3.23 12.44
CA LEU A 60 20.30 4.42 11.60
C LEU A 60 19.03 5.20 11.96
N ALA A 61 17.95 4.50 12.34
CA ALA A 61 16.71 5.10 12.80
C ALA A 61 16.76 5.64 14.23
N GLY A 62 17.92 5.56 14.91
CA GLY A 62 18.08 6.01 16.29
C GLY A 62 17.39 5.13 17.33
N MET A 63 17.03 3.90 16.98
CA MET A 63 16.30 2.94 17.84
C MET A 63 17.23 1.95 18.56
N ALA A 64 18.51 2.28 18.73
CA ALA A 64 19.43 1.39 19.42
C ALA A 64 19.00 1.23 20.90
N LEU A 65 18.69 0.00 21.32
CA LEU A 65 18.53 -0.36 22.72
C LEU A 65 19.87 -0.22 23.44
N ASN A 66 19.86 0.51 24.57
CA ASN A 66 20.97 0.59 25.52
C ASN A 66 21.20 -0.75 26.22
#